data_AF-A0A7C6TJ15-F1
#
_entry.id   AF-A0A7C6TJ15-F1
#
_cell.length_a   1.000
_cell.length_b   1.000
_cell.length_c   1.000
_cell.angle_alpha   90.00
_cell.angle_beta   90.00
_cell.angle_gamma   90.00
#
_symmetry.space_group_name_H-M   'P 1'
#
loop_
_entity.id
_entity.type
_entity.pdbx_description
1 polymer ?
#
loop_
_entity_poly.entity_id
_entity_poly.type
_entity_poly.pdbx_seq_one_letter_code
_entity_poly.pdbx_strand_id
1 'polypeptide(L)'
;MTESQQPGGQQQQGSSADEWRDILRQIERQVRRESARIVGVEQEADWETIGRAAGESARKTTARAVGVEEEADWPRIGEHVERTVRSGVASLVGTTPDADWSAIGQTVDQRVRSFLQNLFASKQPPSEPGREEDIVDPWARP
;
A
#
# COMPACT_ATOMS: atom_id res chain seq x y z
N MET A 1 -73.99 3.38 36.35
CA MET A 1 -73.35 2.07 36.10
C MET A 1 -72.36 2.28 34.96
N THR A 2 -71.07 2.12 35.28
CA THR A 2 -69.91 1.75 34.43
C THR A 2 -69.74 2.47 33.09
N GLU A 3 -68.73 3.35 32.92
CA GLU A 3 -67.30 3.02 32.76
C GLU A 3 -67.12 2.00 31.62
N SER A 4 -66.58 2.39 30.46
CA SER A 4 -65.14 2.26 30.21
C SER A 4 -64.70 3.18 29.05
N GLN A 5 -63.90 4.19 29.38
CA GLN A 5 -62.91 4.75 28.46
C GLN A 5 -61.87 3.65 28.17
N GLN A 6 -61.54 3.48 26.91
CA GLN A 6 -60.47 2.61 26.47
C GLN A 6 -59.34 3.49 25.92
N PRO A 7 -58.27 3.77 26.70
CA PRO A 7 -57.04 4.33 26.15
C PRO A 7 -56.04 3.18 26.00
N GLY A 8 -55.50 2.96 24.81
CA GLY A 8 -54.47 1.92 24.67
C GLY A 8 -54.08 1.56 23.26
N GLY A 9 -53.80 2.56 22.43
CA GLY A 9 -53.27 2.37 21.09
C GLY A 9 -52.00 3.18 20.87
N GLN A 10 -51.08 3.24 21.84
CA GLN A 10 -49.74 3.73 21.57
C GLN A 10 -48.95 2.60 20.91
N GLN A 11 -49.07 2.51 19.59
CA GLN A 11 -48.01 1.93 18.77
C GLN A 11 -46.74 2.74 19.04
N GLN A 12 -45.86 2.22 19.88
CA GLN A 12 -44.46 2.65 19.92
C GLN A 12 -43.82 2.22 18.58
N GLN A 13 -43.98 3.07 17.57
CA GLN A 13 -43.00 3.16 16.50
C GLN A 13 -41.71 3.59 17.18
N GLY A 14 -40.73 2.69 17.28
CA GLY A 14 -39.38 3.08 17.66
C GLY A 14 -38.96 4.24 16.78
N SER A 15 -38.33 5.26 17.37
CA SER A 15 -37.79 6.38 16.60
C SER A 15 -36.92 5.81 15.49
N SER A 16 -37.01 6.32 14.25
CA SER A 16 -36.17 5.83 13.14
C SER A 16 -34.67 5.82 13.50
N ALA A 17 -34.24 6.64 14.46
CA ALA A 17 -32.87 6.61 14.99
C ALA A 17 -32.51 5.32 15.74
N ASP A 18 -33.45 4.72 16.48
CA ASP A 18 -33.23 3.45 17.17
C ASP A 18 -33.16 2.28 16.18
N GLU A 19 -33.99 2.29 15.14
CA GLU A 19 -33.90 1.34 14.04
C GLU A 19 -32.53 1.41 13.34
N TRP A 20 -32.03 2.61 13.06
CA TRP A 20 -30.69 2.81 12.50
C TRP A 20 -29.58 2.31 13.43
N ARG A 21 -29.69 2.54 14.75
CA ARG A 21 -28.72 2.02 15.72
C ARG A 21 -28.68 0.50 15.71
N ASP A 22 -29.84 -0.15 15.62
CA ASP A 22 -29.92 -1.62 15.61
C ASP A 22 -29.32 -2.21 14.33
N ILE A 23 -29.57 -1.59 13.18
CA ILE A 23 -28.94 -1.96 11.90
C ILE A 23 -27.41 -1.84 12.01
N LEU A 24 -26.90 -0.71 12.51
CA LEU A 24 -25.45 -0.49 12.64
C LEU A 24 -24.81 -1.51 13.59
N ARG A 25 -25.46 -1.83 14.71
CA ARG A 25 -25.01 -2.87 15.64
C ARG A 25 -25.00 -4.26 15.00
N GLN A 26 -25.97 -4.57 14.15
CA GLN A 26 -26.01 -5.84 13.44
C GLN A 26 -24.88 -5.94 12.41
N ILE A 27 -24.63 -4.88 11.65
CA ILE A 27 -23.51 -4.80 10.70
C ILE A 27 -22.18 -4.93 11.45
N GLU A 28 -21.98 -4.18 12.52
CA GLU A 28 -20.75 -4.23 13.33
C GLU A 28 -20.45 -5.67 13.79
N ARG A 29 -21.44 -6.37 14.34
CA ARG A 29 -21.27 -7.77 14.77
C ARG A 29 -20.90 -8.69 13.60
N GLN A 30 -21.51 -8.49 12.43
CA GLN A 30 -21.18 -9.29 11.24
C GLN A 30 -19.76 -9.02 10.74
N VAL A 31 -19.36 -7.76 10.63
CA VAL A 31 -18.01 -7.37 10.19
C VAL A 31 -16.97 -7.89 11.17
N ARG A 32 -17.17 -7.70 12.48
CA ARG A 32 -16.25 -8.17 13.52
C ARG A 32 -16.01 -9.67 13.44
N ARG A 33 -17.10 -10.45 13.32
CA ARG A 33 -17.02 -11.90 13.17
C ARG A 33 -16.24 -12.33 11.93
N GLU A 34 -16.47 -11.66 10.80
CA GLU A 34 -15.77 -11.99 9.55
C GLU A 34 -14.28 -11.62 9.64
N SER A 35 -13.95 -10.45 10.18
CA SER A 35 -12.57 -10.04 10.42
C SER A 35 -11.85 -11.00 11.35
N ALA A 36 -12.49 -11.42 12.45
CA ALA A 36 -11.96 -12.42 13.37
C ALA A 36 -11.64 -13.75 12.66
N ARG A 37 -12.55 -14.23 11.80
CA ARG A 37 -12.33 -15.43 10.99
C ARG A 37 -11.13 -15.29 10.06
N ILE A 38 -11.03 -14.17 9.35
CA ILE A 38 -9.93 -13.90 8.40
C ILE A 38 -8.57 -13.96 9.09
N VAL A 39 -8.46 -13.38 10.29
CA VAL A 39 -7.20 -13.33 11.04
C VAL A 39 -6.99 -14.55 11.95
N GLY A 40 -7.92 -15.49 11.96
CA GLY A 40 -7.81 -16.76 12.68
C GLY A 40 -7.98 -16.67 14.20
N VAL A 41 -8.70 -15.67 14.71
CA VAL A 41 -9.03 -15.54 16.14
C VAL A 41 -10.48 -15.96 16.41
N GLU A 42 -10.86 -16.04 17.68
CA GLU A 42 -12.23 -16.34 18.08
C GLU A 42 -13.23 -15.34 17.47
N GLN A 43 -14.35 -15.83 16.95
CA GLN A 43 -15.34 -15.02 16.22
C GLN A 43 -15.96 -13.88 17.04
N GLU A 44 -15.93 -14.00 18.38
CA GLU A 44 -16.43 -12.99 19.31
C GLU A 44 -15.33 -12.04 19.82
N ALA A 45 -14.10 -12.18 19.32
CA ALA A 45 -12.98 -11.33 19.69
C ALA A 45 -13.28 -9.83 19.45
N ASP A 46 -12.74 -9.00 20.32
CA ASP A 46 -12.80 -7.55 20.18
C ASP A 46 -11.87 -7.04 19.07
N TRP A 47 -12.08 -5.78 18.69
CA TRP A 47 -11.29 -5.13 17.64
C TRP A 47 -9.81 -5.02 17.97
N GLU A 48 -9.45 -4.90 19.25
CA GLU A 48 -8.05 -4.85 19.69
C GLU A 48 -7.34 -6.18 19.40
N THR A 49 -7.97 -7.30 19.76
CA THR A 49 -7.47 -8.64 19.51
C THR A 49 -7.37 -8.93 18.01
N ILE A 50 -8.42 -8.57 17.24
CA ILE A 50 -8.43 -8.72 15.78
C ILE A 50 -7.30 -7.90 15.14
N GLY A 51 -7.14 -6.64 15.53
CA GLY A 51 -6.11 -5.74 15.00
C GLY A 51 -4.69 -6.23 15.31
N ARG A 52 -4.45 -6.71 16.53
CA ARG A 52 -3.16 -7.31 16.90
C ARG A 52 -2.85 -8.56 16.08
N ALA A 53 -3.83 -9.46 15.90
CA ALA A 53 -3.66 -10.66 15.10
C ALA A 53 -3.42 -10.33 13.61
N ALA A 54 -4.15 -9.35 13.06
CA ALA A 54 -3.93 -8.84 11.71
C ALA A 54 -2.50 -8.31 11.53
N GLY A 55 -2.04 -7.46 12.46
CA GLY A 55 -0.69 -6.90 12.45
C GLY A 55 0.40 -7.96 12.55
N GLU A 56 0.21 -8.95 13.43
CA GLU A 56 1.14 -10.07 13.57
C GLU A 56 1.20 -10.93 12.30
N SER A 57 0.04 -11.23 11.70
CA SER A 57 -0.04 -12.00 10.45
C SER A 57 0.63 -11.27 9.28
N ALA A 58 0.39 -9.97 9.16
CA ALA A 58 1.05 -9.12 8.15
C ALA A 58 2.58 -9.13 8.34
N ARG A 59 3.05 -8.93 9.58
CA ARG A 59 4.47 -8.95 9.92
C ARG A 59 5.12 -10.29 9.58
N LYS A 60 4.53 -11.40 9.99
CA LYS A 60 5.01 -12.76 9.68
C LYS A 60 5.08 -13.00 8.18
N THR A 61 4.06 -12.57 7.44
CA THR A 61 4.03 -12.69 5.98
C THR A 61 5.16 -11.90 5.34
N THR A 62 5.39 -10.65 5.75
CA THR A 62 6.52 -9.85 5.26
C THR A 62 7.86 -10.47 5.63
N ALA A 63 8.03 -10.93 6.88
CA ALA A 63 9.25 -11.59 7.34
C ALA A 63 9.63 -12.77 6.43
N ARG A 64 8.68 -13.67 6.16
CA ARG A 64 8.86 -14.79 5.21
C ARG A 64 9.21 -14.29 3.81
N ALA A 65 8.51 -13.28 3.31
CA ALA A 65 8.72 -12.76 1.97
C ALA A 65 10.12 -12.18 1.77
N VAL A 66 10.70 -11.59 2.82
CA VAL A 66 12.05 -11.01 2.79
C VAL A 66 13.13 -11.97 3.32
N GLY A 67 12.76 -13.20 3.68
CA GLY A 67 13.71 -14.24 4.09
C GLY A 67 14.30 -14.05 5.49
N VAL A 68 13.61 -13.37 6.39
CA VAL A 68 13.98 -13.29 7.82
C VAL A 68 13.07 -14.18 8.67
N GLU A 69 13.50 -14.43 9.92
CA GLU A 69 12.73 -15.19 10.91
C GLU A 69 11.33 -14.58 11.13
N GLU A 70 10.31 -15.42 11.33
CA GLU A 70 8.90 -14.98 11.45
C GLU A 70 8.64 -14.12 12.69
N GLU A 71 9.49 -14.29 13.69
CA GLU A 71 9.50 -13.59 14.95
C GLU A 71 10.10 -12.19 14.83
N ALA A 72 10.75 -11.87 13.70
CA ALA A 72 11.38 -10.58 13.47
C ALA A 72 10.35 -9.44 13.59
N ASP A 73 10.78 -8.38 14.27
CA ASP A 73 10.02 -7.14 14.37
C ASP A 73 10.18 -6.28 13.11
N TRP A 74 9.36 -5.24 13.00
CA TRP A 74 9.40 -4.33 11.85
C TRP A 74 10.77 -3.65 11.66
N PRO A 75 11.46 -3.16 12.71
CA PRO A 75 12.82 -2.66 12.57
C PRO A 75 13.77 -3.67 11.92
N ARG A 76 13.76 -4.92 12.36
CA ARG A 76 14.65 -5.95 11.82
C ARG A 76 14.30 -6.32 10.38
N ILE A 77 13.01 -6.45 10.06
CA ILE A 77 12.52 -6.66 8.69
C ILE A 77 13.01 -5.50 7.79
N GLY A 78 12.83 -4.26 8.24
CA GLY A 78 13.24 -3.06 7.50
C GLY A 78 14.74 -3.00 7.23
N GLU A 79 15.56 -3.27 8.25
CA GLU A 79 17.02 -3.33 8.12
C GLU A 79 17.47 -4.40 7.10
N HIS A 80 16.79 -5.56 7.10
CA HIS A 80 17.09 -6.61 6.14
C HIS A 80 16.72 -6.20 4.72
N VAL A 81 15.53 -5.63 4.52
CA VAL A 81 15.09 -5.10 3.22
C VAL A 81 16.07 -4.05 2.71
N GLU A 82 16.44 -3.08 3.56
CA GLU A 82 17.39 -2.03 3.21
C GLU A 82 18.74 -2.61 2.78
N ARG A 83 19.30 -3.54 3.55
CA ARG A 83 20.56 -4.22 3.21
C ARG A 83 20.47 -4.98 1.89
N THR A 84 19.38 -5.70 1.67
CA THR A 84 19.18 -6.50 0.45
C THR A 84 19.06 -5.60 -0.77
N VAL A 85 18.30 -4.51 -0.69
CA VAL A 85 18.20 -3.53 -1.77
C VAL A 85 19.54 -2.85 -2.01
N ARG A 86 20.22 -2.37 -0.95
CA ARG A 86 21.53 -1.75 -1.04
C ARG A 86 22.55 -2.68 -1.72
N SER A 87 22.60 -3.95 -1.30
CA SER A 87 23.49 -4.95 -1.88
C SER A 87 23.16 -5.24 -3.34
N GLY A 88 21.87 -5.35 -3.67
CA GLY A 88 21.40 -5.57 -5.03
C GLY A 88 21.80 -4.40 -5.95
N VAL A 89 21.53 -3.17 -5.54
CA VAL A 89 21.94 -2.00 -6.32
C VAL A 89 23.45 -1.89 -6.39
N ALA A 90 24.17 -2.08 -5.28
CA ALA A 90 25.63 -2.05 -5.23
C ALA A 90 26.26 -3.07 -6.21
N SER A 91 25.72 -4.29 -6.28
CA SER A 91 26.17 -5.30 -7.24
C SER A 91 25.93 -4.87 -8.70
N LEU A 92 24.82 -4.20 -8.98
CA LEU A 92 24.47 -3.70 -10.31
C LEU A 92 25.32 -2.51 -10.72
N VAL A 93 25.62 -1.60 -9.78
CA VAL A 93 26.41 -0.39 -10.05
C VAL A 93 27.92 -0.56 -9.81
N GLY A 94 28.36 -1.66 -9.21
CA GLY A 94 29.76 -1.95 -8.90
C GLY A 94 30.30 -1.21 -7.67
N THR A 95 29.43 -0.84 -6.72
CA THR A 95 29.84 -0.20 -5.46
C THR A 95 29.89 -1.19 -4.30
N THR A 96 30.38 -0.76 -3.14
CA THR A 96 30.43 -1.59 -1.93
C THR A 96 29.04 -1.73 -1.27
N PRO A 97 28.71 -2.90 -0.67
CA PRO A 97 27.39 -3.18 -0.07
C PRO A 97 26.98 -2.28 1.10
N ASP A 98 27.90 -1.49 1.66
CA ASP A 98 27.64 -0.56 2.76
C ASP A 98 27.53 0.90 2.31
N ALA A 99 27.43 1.17 1.01
CA ALA A 99 27.33 2.53 0.48
C ALA A 99 26.02 3.22 0.91
N ASP A 100 26.12 4.45 1.40
CA ASP A 100 24.96 5.30 1.68
C ASP A 100 24.14 5.58 0.41
N TRP A 101 22.83 5.85 0.57
CA TRP A 101 21.92 6.12 -0.56
C TRP A 101 22.39 7.24 -1.48
N SER A 102 23.06 8.25 -0.93
CA SER A 102 23.67 9.33 -1.69
C SER A 102 24.76 8.80 -2.64
N ALA A 103 25.63 7.92 -2.15
CA ALA A 103 26.69 7.32 -2.94
C ALA A 103 26.12 6.38 -4.02
N ILE A 104 25.13 5.56 -3.67
CA ILE A 104 24.42 4.70 -4.63
C ILE A 104 23.79 5.54 -5.74
N GLY A 105 23.08 6.61 -5.39
CA GLY A 105 22.42 7.49 -6.35
C GLY A 105 23.40 8.14 -7.35
N GLN A 106 24.56 8.59 -6.87
CA GLN A 106 25.60 9.15 -7.73
C GLN A 106 26.15 8.12 -8.73
N THR A 107 26.39 6.88 -8.29
CA THR A 107 26.90 5.84 -9.21
C THR A 107 25.84 5.39 -10.21
N VAL A 108 24.57 5.29 -9.80
CA VAL A 108 23.45 5.02 -10.73
C VAL A 108 23.38 6.11 -11.80
N ASP A 109 23.42 7.41 -11.43
CA ASP A 109 23.37 8.51 -12.40
C ASP A 109 24.53 8.43 -13.40
N GLN A 110 25.75 8.21 -12.90
CA GLN A 110 26.91 8.05 -13.76
C GLN A 110 26.74 6.89 -14.74
N ARG A 111 26.25 5.73 -14.29
CA ARG A 111 26.12 4.54 -15.14
C ARG A 111 25.01 4.69 -16.18
N VAL A 112 23.88 5.30 -15.81
CA VAL A 112 22.81 5.65 -16.75
C VAL A 112 23.32 6.67 -17.77
N ARG A 113 24.01 7.72 -17.33
CA ARG A 113 24.60 8.73 -18.21
C ARG A 113 25.60 8.12 -19.18
N SER A 114 26.51 7.27 -18.72
CA SER A 114 27.46 6.57 -19.58
C SER A 114 26.78 5.61 -20.56
N PHE A 115 25.73 4.92 -20.13
CA PHE A 115 24.94 4.07 -21.02
C PHE A 115 24.24 4.88 -22.12
N LEU A 116 23.57 5.97 -21.76
CA LEU A 116 22.92 6.87 -22.71
C LEU A 116 23.95 7.53 -23.64
N GLN A 117 25.08 8.02 -23.10
CA GLN A 117 26.16 8.56 -23.91
C GLN A 117 26.72 7.52 -24.86
N ASN A 118 26.94 6.27 -24.45
CA ASN A 118 27.38 5.23 -25.36
C ASN A 118 26.33 4.90 -26.42
N LEU A 119 25.03 4.85 -26.08
CA LEU A 119 23.95 4.62 -27.04
C LEU A 119 23.75 5.75 -28.04
N PHE A 120 23.96 7.00 -27.64
CA PHE A 120 23.72 8.17 -28.51
C PHE A 120 24.99 8.71 -29.18
N ALA A 121 26.17 8.58 -28.56
CA ALA A 121 27.45 8.93 -29.19
C ALA A 121 27.89 7.91 -30.24
N SER A 122 27.45 6.65 -30.12
CA SER A 122 27.66 5.63 -31.16
C SER A 122 26.83 5.87 -32.43
N LYS A 123 25.98 6.92 -32.45
CA LYS A 123 25.06 7.22 -33.56
C LYS A 123 25.19 8.63 -34.16
N GLN A 124 26.29 9.37 -33.95
CA GLN A 124 26.50 10.67 -34.60
C GLN A 124 27.26 10.53 -35.95
N PRO A 125 26.58 10.58 -37.12
CA PRO A 125 27.24 10.97 -38.37
C PRO A 125 27.55 12.47 -38.37
N PRO A 126 28.47 12.96 -39.25
CA PRO A 126 28.88 14.36 -39.26
C PRO A 126 27.69 15.28 -39.56
N SER A 127 27.65 16.41 -38.84
CA SER A 127 26.63 17.44 -38.99
C SER A 127 26.66 18.06 -40.39
N GLU A 128 25.56 17.95 -41.12
CA GLU A 128 25.24 18.86 -42.23
C GLU A 128 24.05 19.75 -41.84
N PRO A 129 24.11 21.07 -42.11
CA PRO A 129 23.05 22.00 -41.81
C PRO A 129 22.00 21.98 -42.92
N GLY A 130 20.73 21.89 -42.52
CA GLY A 130 19.60 22.20 -43.38
C GLY A 130 18.78 20.99 -43.78
N ARG A 131 17.65 20.83 -43.08
CA ARG A 131 16.34 20.47 -43.64
C ARG A 131 15.31 20.81 -42.58
N GLU A 132 14.70 21.98 -42.73
CA GLU A 132 13.38 22.26 -42.17
C GLU A 132 12.39 21.38 -42.94
N GLU A 133 12.09 20.21 -42.40
CA GLU A 133 10.96 19.40 -42.86
C GLU A 133 9.85 19.48 -41.81
N ASP A 134 8.90 20.36 -42.11
CA ASP A 134 7.46 20.12 -42.03
C ASP A 134 6.98 19.38 -40.76
N ILE A 135 7.07 20.10 -39.63
CA ILE A 135 6.37 19.73 -38.39
C ILE A 135 4.91 20.14 -38.57
N VAL A 136 4.06 19.18 -38.95
CA VAL A 136 2.61 19.35 -38.90
C VAL A 136 2.16 19.30 -37.44
N ASP A 137 1.75 20.44 -36.89
CA ASP A 137 1.18 20.55 -35.54
C ASP A 137 -0.31 20.18 -35.54
N PRO A 138 -0.71 19.09 -34.86
CA PRO A 138 -2.10 18.66 -34.78
C PRO A 138 -2.98 19.55 -33.88
N TRP A 139 -2.45 20.62 -33.27
CA TRP A 139 -3.18 21.58 -32.44
C TRP A 139 -3.23 23.00 -32.99
N ALA A 140 -2.77 23.21 -34.24
CA ALA A 140 -3.08 24.44 -34.96
C ALA A 140 -4.60 24.53 -35.17
N ARG A 141 -5.27 25.36 -34.37
CA ARG A 141 -6.70 25.63 -34.50
C ARG A 141 -6.99 26.29 -35.87
N PRO A 142 -8.16 26.01 -36.49
CA PRO A 142 -8.53 26.58 -37.78
C PRO A 142 -8.65 28.11 -37.76
#